data_AF-A0A4U5M1E1-F1
#
_entry.id   AF-A0A4U5M1E1-F1
#
_cell.length_a   1.000
_cell.length_b   1.000
_cell.length_c   1.000
_cell.angle_alpha   90.00
_cell.angle_beta   90.00
_cell.angle_gamma   90.00
#
_symmetry.space_group_name_H-M   'P 1'
#
loop_
_entity.id
_entity.type
_entity.pdbx_description
1 polymer ?
#
loop_
_entity_poly.entity_id
_entity_poly.type
_entity_poly.pdbx_seq_one_letter_code
_entity_poly.pdbx_strand_id
1 'polypeptide(L)'
;MINVTSITFLLAFFGLAYTRNHHTSYDSMMGLSYENQAAKEVENVNFKSEHDQSDVVSYDENGDSYMLCATGKNTFEQCYLPKNKPAYDKGLACFAVWSGEHAYQGCWVNPMPSLRQCQKQKCKVEGQSKTGINFCCCFGHKCNADYSK
;
A
#
# COMPACT_ATOMS: atom_id res chain seq x y z
N MET A 1 -61.40 -12.49 -15.91
CA MET A 1 -62.21 -13.37 -15.03
C MET A 1 -61.27 -13.96 -14.00
N ILE A 2 -61.46 -13.59 -12.74
CA ILE A 2 -60.65 -13.98 -11.59
C ILE A 2 -61.22 -15.32 -11.09
N ASN A 3 -60.37 -16.32 -10.83
CA ASN A 3 -60.78 -17.45 -10.01
C ASN A 3 -59.86 -17.53 -8.79
N VAL A 4 -60.50 -17.38 -7.63
CA VAL A 4 -59.93 -17.35 -6.30
C VAL A 4 -60.10 -18.76 -5.75
N THR A 5 -59.00 -19.43 -5.41
CA THR A 5 -59.04 -20.53 -4.44
C THR A 5 -58.17 -20.17 -3.27
N SER A 6 -58.85 -20.13 -2.13
CA SER A 6 -58.47 -19.60 -0.86
C SER A 6 -58.06 -20.74 0.08
N ILE A 7 -57.43 -20.36 1.19
CA ILE A 7 -57.40 -21.01 2.51
C ILE A 7 -56.22 -21.95 2.81
N THR A 8 -55.58 -21.96 3.98
CA THR A 8 -55.31 -21.05 5.13
C THR A 8 -54.45 -21.91 6.07
N PHE A 9 -53.35 -21.36 6.60
CA PHE A 9 -52.64 -21.64 7.87
C PHE A 9 -52.40 -23.07 8.39
N LEU A 10 -51.16 -23.29 8.86
CA LEU A 10 -50.91 -23.69 10.25
C LEU A 10 -49.52 -23.21 10.73
N LEU A 11 -49.56 -22.50 11.87
CA LEU A 11 -48.45 -22.12 12.76
C LEU A 11 -47.88 -23.43 13.40
N ALA A 12 -46.70 -23.55 14.01
CA ALA A 12 -46.03 -22.71 15.00
C ALA A 12 -44.65 -23.33 15.37
N PHE A 13 -43.70 -22.45 15.69
CA PHE A 13 -42.63 -22.54 16.70
C PHE A 13 -42.12 -23.89 17.23
N PHE A 14 -40.80 -24.11 17.15
CA PHE A 14 -39.96 -24.48 18.31
C PHE A 14 -38.55 -23.87 18.15
N GLY A 15 -38.06 -23.25 19.22
CA GLY A 15 -36.73 -22.66 19.31
C GLY A 15 -35.69 -23.56 19.97
N LEU A 16 -34.48 -22.97 20.07
CA LEU A 16 -33.30 -23.35 20.86
C LEU A 16 -32.47 -24.56 20.39
N ALA A 17 -31.22 -24.28 19.97
CA ALA A 17 -30.04 -24.61 20.78
C ALA A 17 -28.76 -24.06 20.15
N TYR A 18 -27.96 -23.42 21.00
CA TYR A 18 -26.59 -22.99 20.78
C TYR A 18 -25.66 -24.21 20.83
N THR A 19 -24.86 -24.46 19.78
CA THR A 19 -23.63 -25.24 19.93
C THR A 19 -22.48 -24.64 19.13
N ARG A 20 -21.39 -24.49 19.88
CA ARG A 20 -20.06 -24.02 19.53
C ARG A 20 -19.33 -25.14 18.78
N ASN A 21 -18.88 -24.90 17.55
CA ASN A 21 -18.02 -25.83 16.83
C ASN A 21 -16.58 -25.30 16.78
N HIS A 22 -15.72 -25.92 17.58
CA HIS A 22 -14.29 -26.00 17.32
C HIS A 22 -14.08 -27.08 16.25
N HIS A 23 -13.49 -26.72 15.11
CA HIS A 23 -12.91 -27.70 14.20
C HIS A 23 -11.39 -27.55 14.25
N THR A 24 -10.77 -28.52 14.91
CA THR A 24 -9.35 -28.87 14.73
C THR A 24 -9.28 -30.15 13.91
N SER A 25 -8.35 -30.17 12.95
CA SER A 25 -7.42 -31.27 12.64
C SER A 25 -7.60 -32.09 11.34
N TYR A 26 -6.43 -32.24 10.66
CA TYR A 26 -5.97 -33.16 9.60
C TYR A 26 -6.59 -32.98 8.19
N ASP A 27 -5.84 -32.93 7.07
CA ASP A 27 -4.80 -33.89 6.66
C ASP A 27 -3.85 -33.41 5.54
N SER A 28 -2.62 -33.95 5.59
CA SER A 28 -1.67 -34.36 4.52
C SER A 28 -1.39 -33.57 3.22
N MET A 29 -0.14 -33.11 3.14
CA MET A 29 0.89 -33.38 2.10
C MET A 29 0.47 -33.61 0.63
N MET A 30 0.96 -32.73 -0.26
CA MET A 30 1.79 -33.13 -1.42
C MET A 30 2.72 -31.97 -1.79
N GLY A 31 4.02 -32.27 -1.85
CA GLY A 31 5.05 -31.35 -2.31
C GLY A 31 5.01 -31.17 -3.82
N LEU A 32 5.15 -29.92 -4.25
CA LEU A 32 5.75 -29.59 -5.54
C LEU A 32 6.99 -28.75 -5.24
N SER A 33 8.13 -29.42 -5.31
CA SER A 33 9.44 -28.80 -5.45
C SER A 33 9.42 -27.97 -6.72
N TYR A 34 9.21 -26.66 -6.59
CA TYR A 34 9.48 -25.70 -7.64
C TYR A 34 10.68 -24.86 -7.21
N GLU A 35 11.63 -24.75 -8.13
CA GLU A 35 12.96 -24.19 -7.93
C GLU A 35 12.93 -22.78 -7.33
N ASN A 36 13.94 -22.55 -6.49
CA ASN A 36 14.35 -21.26 -5.94
C ASN A 36 14.30 -20.12 -6.97
N GLN A 37 13.21 -19.35 -6.95
CA GLN A 37 13.30 -17.92 -7.18
C GLN A 37 12.70 -17.25 -5.95
N ALA A 38 13.59 -16.82 -5.06
CA ALA A 38 13.25 -15.92 -3.98
C ALA A 38 12.58 -14.68 -4.61
N ALA A 39 11.25 -14.67 -4.61
CA ALA A 39 10.49 -13.43 -4.62
C ALA A 39 11.03 -12.66 -3.42
N LYS A 40 11.95 -11.73 -3.70
CA LYS A 40 12.57 -10.91 -2.66
C LYS A 40 11.42 -10.08 -2.11
N GLU A 41 10.94 -10.49 -0.94
CA GLU A 41 9.82 -9.88 -0.24
C GLU A 41 9.99 -8.38 -0.32
N VAL A 42 9.04 -7.72 -0.99
CA VAL A 42 8.96 -6.27 -0.94
C VAL A 42 8.77 -5.94 0.53
N GLU A 43 9.79 -5.37 1.15
CA GLU A 43 9.74 -4.96 2.54
C GLU A 43 8.70 -3.85 2.66
N ASN A 44 7.45 -4.26 2.91
CA ASN A 44 6.34 -3.35 3.17
C ASN A 44 6.62 -2.68 4.51
N VAL A 45 7.00 -1.42 4.45
CA VAL A 45 7.41 -0.69 5.65
C VAL A 45 6.18 -0.19 6.37
N ASN A 46 6.07 -0.53 7.65
CA ASN A 46 4.96 -0.11 8.50
C ASN A 46 5.37 1.08 9.39
N PHE A 47 5.65 2.23 8.76
CA PHE A 47 5.83 3.48 9.48
C PHE A 47 4.50 3.93 10.09
N LYS A 48 4.51 4.27 11.38
CA LYS A 48 3.34 4.75 12.13
C LYS A 48 3.40 6.25 12.39
N SER A 49 4.60 6.82 12.43
CA SER A 49 4.87 8.23 12.68
C SER A 49 6.05 8.74 11.86
N GLU A 50 6.17 10.05 11.68
CA GLU A 50 7.33 10.68 11.04
C GLU A 50 8.66 10.18 11.62
N HIS A 51 8.73 10.02 12.95
CA HIS A 51 9.92 9.56 13.63
C HIS A 51 10.39 8.18 13.15
N ASP A 52 9.46 7.31 12.76
CA ASP A 52 9.79 6.00 12.23
C ASP A 52 10.50 6.08 10.87
N GLN A 53 10.39 7.21 10.16
CA GLN A 53 11.07 7.44 8.88
C GLN A 53 12.52 7.96 9.03
N SER A 54 13.04 8.03 10.27
CA SER A 54 14.39 8.56 10.56
C SER A 54 15.54 7.84 9.83
N ASP A 55 15.34 6.61 9.36
CA ASP A 55 16.31 5.84 8.57
C ASP A 55 16.27 6.14 7.06
N VAL A 56 15.27 6.88 6.59
CA VAL A 56 15.02 7.16 5.16
C VAL A 56 14.91 8.66 4.84
N VAL A 57 14.90 9.53 5.86
CA VAL A 57 14.96 11.00 5.71
C VAL A 57 16.30 11.54 6.19
N SER A 58 16.64 12.75 5.75
CA SER A 58 17.70 13.57 6.35
C SER A 58 17.09 14.74 7.12
N TYR A 59 17.90 15.44 7.90
CA TYR A 59 17.49 16.64 8.62
C TYR A 59 18.35 17.83 8.14
N ASP A 60 17.71 18.97 7.93
CA ASP A 60 18.43 20.20 7.59
C ASP A 60 19.01 20.91 8.82
N GLU A 61 19.59 22.09 8.62
CA GLU A 61 20.19 22.91 9.70
C GLU A 61 19.19 23.36 10.78
N ASN A 62 17.90 23.37 10.47
CA ASN A 62 16.82 23.72 11.40
C ASN A 62 16.24 22.49 12.10
N GLY A 63 16.73 21.28 11.75
CA GLY A 63 16.18 20.02 12.23
C GLY A 63 14.91 19.60 11.50
N ASP A 64 14.58 20.19 10.36
CA ASP A 64 13.42 19.79 9.57
C ASP A 64 13.74 18.54 8.76
N SER A 65 12.87 17.52 8.85
CA SER A 65 13.01 16.31 8.06
C SER A 65 12.77 16.60 6.58
N TYR A 66 13.65 16.07 5.74
CA TYR A 66 13.55 16.20 4.29
C TYR A 66 13.99 14.95 3.53
N MET A 67 13.45 14.80 2.33
CA MET A 67 13.82 13.77 1.36
C MET A 67 14.12 14.44 0.02
N LEU A 68 15.13 13.95 -0.68
CA LEU A 68 15.44 14.41 -2.04
C LEU A 68 14.68 13.53 -3.02
N CYS A 69 13.77 14.08 -3.81
CA CYS A 69 13.03 13.33 -4.82
C CYS A 69 13.41 13.80 -6.22
N ALA A 70 13.46 12.87 -7.17
CA ALA A 70 13.58 13.24 -8.58
C ALA A 70 12.30 13.95 -9.05
N THR A 71 12.45 14.95 -9.91
CA THR A 71 11.35 15.67 -10.59
C THR A 71 11.38 15.47 -12.11
N GLY A 72 12.33 14.67 -12.58
CA GLY A 72 12.66 14.47 -13.97
C GLY A 72 14.06 13.85 -14.10
N LYS A 73 14.57 13.79 -15.32
CA LYS A 73 15.90 13.24 -15.59
C LYS A 73 16.98 14.12 -14.96
N ASN A 74 17.65 13.59 -13.92
CA ASN A 74 18.70 14.26 -13.17
C ASN A 74 18.31 15.59 -12.49
N THR A 75 17.00 15.85 -12.33
CA THR A 75 16.51 17.01 -11.59
C THR A 75 15.92 16.54 -10.26
N PHE A 76 16.19 17.27 -9.18
CA PHE A 76 15.82 16.88 -7.83
C PHE A 76 15.25 18.06 -7.05
N GLU A 77 14.30 17.78 -6.16
CA GLU A 77 13.74 18.73 -5.21
C GLU A 77 13.89 18.22 -3.78
N GLN A 78 14.02 19.15 -2.82
CA GLN A 78 13.92 18.85 -1.39
C GLN A 78 12.46 18.90 -0.97
N CYS A 79 11.97 17.78 -0.47
CA CYS A 79 10.62 17.63 0.03
C CYS A 79 10.62 17.75 1.55
N TYR A 80 9.72 18.55 2.09
CA TYR A 80 9.59 18.76 3.54
C TYR A 80 8.18 18.43 4.00
N LEU A 81 8.03 18.11 5.29
CA LEU A 81 6.72 18.06 5.92
C LEU A 81 6.17 19.50 6.14
N PRO A 82 4.85 19.72 6.00
CA PRO A 82 4.27 21.06 6.18
C PRO A 82 4.36 21.52 7.64
N LYS A 83 5.16 22.57 7.91
CA LYS A 83 5.40 23.12 9.26
C LYS A 83 4.15 23.69 9.97
N ASN A 84 3.18 24.19 9.20
CA ASN A 84 2.06 24.98 9.71
C ASN A 84 0.77 24.18 9.94
N LYS A 85 0.84 22.85 9.93
CA LYS A 85 -0.30 21.97 10.20
C LYS A 85 0.07 20.98 11.29
N PRO A 86 -0.90 20.47 12.06
CA PRO A 86 -0.60 19.43 13.03
C PRO A 86 0.14 18.29 12.31
N ALA A 87 1.34 17.94 12.78
CA ALA A 87 2.17 16.85 12.24
C ALA A 87 1.58 15.46 12.49
N TYR A 88 0.28 15.36 12.78
CA TYR A 88 -0.36 14.09 13.04
C TYR A 88 -0.44 13.28 11.75
N ASP A 89 0.19 12.11 11.83
CA ASP A 89 0.13 10.99 10.91
C ASP A 89 0.47 11.33 9.46
N LYS A 90 1.32 12.31 9.14
CA LYS A 90 1.86 12.49 7.79
C LYS A 90 3.29 12.00 7.68
N GLY A 91 3.63 11.49 6.51
CA GLY A 91 4.98 11.12 6.16
C GLY A 91 5.39 11.65 4.81
N LEU A 92 6.64 11.38 4.49
CA LEU A 92 7.28 11.79 3.26
C LEU A 92 7.76 10.58 2.47
N ALA A 93 7.50 10.60 1.17
CA ALA A 93 8.00 9.64 0.20
C ALA A 93 8.27 10.38 -1.12
N CYS A 94 8.92 9.70 -2.06
CA CYS A 94 8.97 10.11 -3.45
C CYS A 94 7.99 9.28 -4.28
N PHE A 95 7.53 9.81 -5.41
CA PHE A 95 6.70 9.06 -6.36
C PHE A 95 7.22 9.14 -7.79
N ALA A 96 6.81 8.18 -8.60
CA ALA A 96 6.86 8.25 -10.06
C ALA A 96 5.55 7.72 -10.65
N VAL A 97 5.01 8.42 -11.64
CA VAL A 97 3.87 7.99 -12.45
C VAL A 97 4.26 8.10 -13.92
N TRP A 98 4.03 7.05 -14.70
CA TRP A 98 4.42 7.03 -16.12
C TRP A 98 3.47 6.22 -16.99
N SER A 99 3.39 6.64 -18.26
CA SER A 99 2.66 5.96 -19.33
C SER A 99 3.41 6.15 -20.65
N GLY A 100 3.84 5.05 -21.27
CA GLY A 100 4.74 5.11 -22.41
C GLY A 100 6.04 5.84 -22.06
N GLU A 101 6.38 6.88 -22.81
CA GLU A 101 7.57 7.72 -22.62
C GLU A 101 7.34 8.90 -21.65
N HIS A 102 6.10 9.15 -21.24
CA HIS A 102 5.75 10.27 -20.38
C HIS A 102 5.87 9.86 -18.91
N ALA A 103 6.60 10.65 -18.13
CA ALA A 103 6.76 10.42 -16.70
C ALA A 103 6.66 11.72 -15.89
N TYR A 104 6.10 11.60 -14.70
CA TYR A 104 6.06 12.64 -13.67
C TYR A 104 6.61 12.07 -12.37
N GLN A 105 7.46 12.83 -11.71
CA GLN A 105 8.15 12.44 -10.49
C GLN A 105 8.08 13.61 -9.51
N GLY A 106 8.17 13.33 -8.21
CA GLY A 106 8.29 14.38 -7.20
C GLY A 106 8.03 13.93 -5.77
N CYS A 107 7.75 14.90 -4.92
CA CYS A 107 7.37 14.70 -3.51
C CYS A 107 6.00 14.06 -3.34
N TRP A 108 5.89 13.10 -2.42
CA TRP A 108 4.64 12.50 -2.00
C TRP A 108 4.46 12.67 -0.49
N VAL A 109 3.78 13.76 -0.10
CA VAL A 109 3.43 14.07 1.30
C VAL A 109 2.01 13.64 1.57
N ASN A 110 1.83 12.57 2.35
CA ASN A 110 0.51 11.98 2.59
C ASN A 110 0.39 11.40 4.00
N PRO A 111 -0.84 11.09 4.45
CA PRO A 111 -1.03 10.37 5.69
C PRO A 111 -0.26 9.03 5.70
N MET A 112 0.32 8.64 6.83
CA MET A 112 1.11 7.41 7.02
C MET A 112 0.38 6.15 6.52
N PRO A 113 -0.93 5.96 6.76
CA PRO A 113 -1.65 4.83 6.18
C PRO A 113 -1.59 4.77 4.65
N SER A 114 -1.60 5.94 3.99
CA SER A 114 -1.47 6.10 2.53
C SER A 114 -0.02 6.05 2.05
N LEU A 115 0.95 5.75 2.92
CA LEU A 115 2.34 5.51 2.55
C LEU A 115 2.74 4.04 2.70
N ARG A 116 1.86 3.19 3.24
CA ARG A 116 2.11 1.76 3.44
C ARG A 116 2.33 0.99 2.14
N GLN A 117 1.84 1.52 1.00
CA GLN A 117 2.10 0.96 -0.32
C GLN A 117 3.45 1.38 -0.92
N CYS A 118 4.21 2.25 -0.24
CA CYS A 118 5.52 2.70 -0.71
C CYS A 118 6.61 1.72 -0.28
N GLN A 119 7.60 1.51 -1.15
CA GLN A 119 8.70 0.58 -0.91
C GLN A 119 9.95 1.31 -0.40
N LYS A 120 10.81 0.62 0.36
CA LYS A 120 12.13 1.18 0.70
C LYS A 120 13.04 1.22 -0.54
N GLN A 121 13.67 2.37 -0.77
CA GLN A 121 14.77 2.63 -1.71
C GLN A 121 14.51 2.41 -3.21
N LYS A 122 13.41 1.77 -3.62
CA LYS A 122 13.13 1.45 -5.02
C LYS A 122 11.71 1.80 -5.40
N CYS A 123 11.53 2.38 -6.59
CA CYS A 123 10.22 2.67 -7.14
C CYS A 123 9.86 1.61 -8.21
N LYS A 124 9.15 0.56 -7.80
CA LYS A 124 8.77 -0.56 -8.68
C LYS A 124 7.28 -0.81 -8.66
N VAL A 125 6.75 -1.23 -9.80
CA VAL A 125 5.35 -1.67 -9.94
C VAL A 125 5.31 -3.17 -10.14
N GLU A 126 4.49 -3.86 -9.36
CA GLU A 126 4.26 -5.29 -9.56
C GLU A 126 3.20 -5.51 -10.65
N GLY A 127 3.54 -6.32 -11.64
CA GLY A 127 2.61 -6.75 -12.69
C GLY A 127 2.38 -5.73 -13.82
N GLN A 128 1.42 -6.03 -14.69
CA GLN A 128 1.06 -5.16 -15.81
C GLN A 128 -0.12 -4.25 -15.45
N SER A 129 0.07 -2.94 -15.64
CA SER A 129 -1.04 -1.99 -15.58
C SER A 129 -2.06 -2.25 -16.68
N LYS A 130 -3.34 -2.41 -16.30
CA LYS A 130 -4.46 -2.55 -17.24
C LYS A 130 -4.74 -1.27 -18.03
N THR A 131 -4.35 -0.11 -17.50
CA THR A 131 -4.58 1.21 -18.13
C THR A 131 -3.35 1.73 -18.87
N GLY A 132 -2.21 1.02 -18.78
CA GLY A 132 -0.91 1.50 -19.26
C GLY A 132 -0.24 2.51 -18.32
N ILE A 133 -0.97 3.08 -17.35
CA ILE A 133 -0.46 4.00 -16.35
C ILE A 133 0.14 3.20 -15.19
N ASN A 134 1.40 3.45 -14.88
CA ASN A 134 2.13 2.81 -13.80
C ASN A 134 2.39 3.86 -12.73
N PHE A 135 2.30 3.47 -11.46
CA PHE A 135 2.54 4.33 -10.32
C PHE A 135 3.32 3.58 -9.26
N CYS A 136 4.40 4.17 -8.77
CA CYS A 136 5.11 3.69 -7.59
C CYS A 136 5.42 4.86 -6.66
N CYS A 137 5.59 4.53 -5.38
CA CYS A 137 6.15 5.43 -4.40
C CYS A 137 7.21 4.70 -3.56
N CYS A 138 8.16 5.46 -3.04
CA CYS A 138 9.29 4.90 -2.32
C CYS A 138 9.84 5.84 -1.25
N PHE A 139 10.54 5.26 -0.28
CA PHE A 139 11.24 5.98 0.77
C PHE A 139 12.74 6.04 0.50
N GLY A 140 13.35 7.18 0.75
CA GLY A 140 14.79 7.40 0.63
C GLY A 140 15.16 8.38 -0.47
N HIS A 141 16.32 9.02 -0.31
CA HIS A 141 16.82 10.00 -1.27
C HIS A 141 16.95 9.39 -2.67
N LYS A 142 16.34 10.07 -3.64
CA LYS A 142 16.41 9.79 -5.08
C LYS A 142 15.88 8.41 -5.46
N CYS A 143 15.11 7.75 -4.58
CA CYS A 143 14.61 6.40 -4.81
C CYS A 143 13.68 6.28 -6.02
N ASN A 144 13.06 7.40 -6.44
CA ASN A 144 12.19 7.49 -7.60
C ASN A 144 12.94 7.88 -8.89
N ALA A 145 14.25 8.11 -8.85
CA ALA A 145 15.04 8.48 -10.03
C ALA A 145 15.04 7.34 -11.07
N ASP A 146 15.17 6.11 -10.57
CA ASP A 146 15.02 4.88 -11.35
C ASP A 146 13.68 4.25 -11.00
N TYR A 147 12.74 4.28 -11.94
CA TYR A 147 11.43 3.63 -11.83
C TYR A 147 11.29 2.53 -12.87
N SER A 148 10.69 1.41 -12.47
CA SER A 148 10.53 0.25 -13.36
C SER A 148 9.24 -0.51 -13.10
N LYS A 149 8.90 -1.37 -14.07
CA LYS A 149 8.09 -2.55 -13.81
C LYS A 149 8.92 -3.64 -13.13
#